data_AF-A0A9D6F3W2-F1
#
_entry.id   AF-A0A9D6F3W2-F1
#
_cell.length_a   1.000
_cell.length_b   1.000
_cell.length_c   1.000
_cell.angle_alpha   90.00
_cell.angle_beta   90.00
_cell.angle_gamma   90.00
#
_symmetry.space_group_name_H-M   'P 1'
#
loop_
_entity.id
_entity.type
_entity.pdbx_description
1 polymer ?
#
loop_
_entity_poly.entity_id
_entity_poly.type
_entity_poly.pdbx_seq_one_letter_code
_entity_poly.pdbx_strand_id
1 'polypeptide(L)'
;MSDNLKIMLEYRLNFQTSWIEHPISVQDYFDPEFASKNEVLDIDNVPLHDHGIEYLDVNPWQVVNTRVILRDESKGLERRIVETFWNDGRNRLIERTDMLQGHLKYWEVITDVRILEQPTVTEILRVGRKNGILAVLSHVFITDNEDGSQTELQVHSDSMEGV
;
A
#
# COMPACT_ATOMS: atom_id res chain seq x y z
N MET A 1 18.81 -3.58 18.04
CA MET A 1 18.32 -3.49 16.65
C MET A 1 17.58 -4.77 16.35
N SER A 2 16.42 -4.72 15.70
CA SER A 2 15.73 -5.94 15.26
C SER A 2 16.45 -6.45 14.01
N ASP A 3 17.57 -7.15 14.19
CA ASP A 3 18.38 -7.70 13.07
C ASP A 3 17.60 -8.74 12.23
N ASN A 4 16.38 -9.08 12.65
CA ASN A 4 15.51 -10.08 12.01
C ASN A 4 14.49 -9.47 11.04
N LEU A 5 14.30 -8.15 11.04
CA LEU A 5 13.41 -7.47 10.11
C LEU A 5 14.18 -7.03 8.87
N LYS A 6 13.78 -7.56 7.71
CA LYS A 6 14.37 -7.23 6.41
C LYS A 6 13.32 -6.59 5.52
N ILE A 7 13.71 -5.51 4.84
CA ILE A 7 12.85 -4.75 3.95
C ILE A 7 13.52 -4.70 2.57
N MET A 8 12.78 -5.13 1.56
CA MET A 8 13.20 -5.05 0.17
C MET A 8 12.14 -4.30 -0.62
N LEU A 9 12.53 -3.25 -1.32
CA LEU A 9 11.70 -2.65 -2.36
C LEU A 9 12.21 -3.12 -3.71
N GLU A 10 11.31 -3.58 -4.55
CA GLU A 10 11.58 -3.86 -5.94
C GLU A 10 10.71 -2.96 -6.80
N TYR A 11 11.21 -2.53 -7.95
CA TYR A 11 10.43 -1.72 -8.87
C TYR A 11 10.69 -2.10 -10.33
N ARG A 12 9.75 -1.73 -11.20
CA ARG A 12 9.86 -1.92 -12.64
C ARG A 12 9.56 -0.62 -13.36
N LEU A 13 10.38 -0.33 -14.36
CA LEU A 13 10.23 0.84 -15.24
C LEU A 13 9.46 0.46 -16.51
N ASN A 14 8.75 1.42 -17.13
CA ASN A 14 7.93 1.19 -18.32
C ASN A 14 8.73 0.70 -19.55
N PHE A 15 10.05 0.91 -19.56
CA PHE A 15 10.97 0.47 -20.60
C PHE A 15 11.73 -0.81 -20.24
N GLN A 16 11.38 -1.48 -19.14
CA GLN A 16 12.03 -2.71 -18.68
C GLN A 16 11.00 -3.78 -18.28
N THR A 17 11.36 -5.04 -18.48
CA THR A 17 10.53 -6.18 -18.05
C THR A 17 10.95 -6.74 -16.69
N SER A 18 12.21 -6.51 -16.31
CA SER A 18 12.82 -7.04 -15.09
C SER A 18 12.55 -6.13 -13.89
N TRP A 19 12.55 -6.74 -12.71
CA TRP A 19 12.55 -6.02 -11.44
C TRP A 19 13.95 -5.51 -11.13
N ILE A 20 14.03 -4.28 -10.63
CA ILE A 20 15.22 -3.70 -10.03
C ILE A 20 15.04 -3.77 -8.52
N GLU A 21 16.04 -4.34 -7.84
CA GLU A 21 16.06 -4.39 -6.37
C GLU A 21 16.61 -3.08 -5.79
N HIS A 22 15.98 -2.64 -4.71
CA HIS A 22 16.35 -1.47 -3.92
C HIS A 22 16.20 -1.85 -2.43
N PRO A 23 17.27 -2.38 -1.80
CA PRO A 23 17.24 -2.67 -0.38
C PRO A 23 17.02 -1.40 0.44
N ILE A 24 16.09 -1.43 1.39
CA ILE A 24 15.80 -0.30 2.29
C ILE A 24 16.17 -0.72 3.71
N SER A 25 16.83 0.16 4.46
CA SER A 25 17.08 -0.12 5.87
C SER A 25 15.79 0.01 6.69
N VAL A 26 15.72 -0.66 7.84
CA VAL A 26 14.56 -0.55 8.75
C VAL A 26 14.36 0.90 9.20
N GLN A 27 15.43 1.66 9.39
CA GLN A 27 15.39 3.05 9.84
C GLN A 27 14.92 4.02 8.76
N ASP A 28 15.21 3.73 7.49
CA ASP A 28 14.77 4.57 6.37
C ASP A 28 13.33 4.27 5.96
N TYR A 29 12.83 3.07 6.28
CA TYR A 29 11.46 2.68 5.92
C TYR A 29 10.41 3.20 6.90
N PHE A 30 10.65 3.14 8.20
CA PHE A 30 9.66 3.52 9.22
C PHE A 30 9.81 4.96 9.68
N ASP A 31 8.68 5.56 10.06
CA ASP A 31 8.67 6.93 10.58
C ASP A 31 9.29 6.98 12.00
N PRO A 32 10.40 7.72 12.18
CA PRO A 32 11.06 7.83 13.48
C PRO A 32 10.24 8.61 14.52
N GLU A 33 9.26 9.43 14.14
CA GLU A 33 8.41 10.17 15.08
C GLU A 33 7.49 9.21 15.87
N PHE A 34 7.13 8.08 15.27
CA PHE A 34 6.30 7.05 15.90
C PHE A 34 7.12 5.98 16.61
N ALA A 35 8.44 5.96 16.43
CA ALA A 35 9.33 5.10 17.19
C ALA A 35 9.71 5.80 18.50
N SER A 36 9.15 5.36 19.63
CA SER A 36 9.62 5.87 20.93
C SER A 36 11.12 5.57 21.10
N LYS A 37 11.87 6.38 21.86
CA LYS A 37 13.36 6.33 21.95
C LYS A 37 13.97 4.94 22.27
N ASN A 38 13.17 3.97 22.71
CA ASN A 38 13.57 2.60 23.03
C ASN A 38 12.71 1.53 22.32
N GLU A 39 11.89 1.90 21.34
CA GLU A 39 11.03 0.96 20.64
C GLU A 39 11.82 0.11 19.66
N VAL A 40 11.54 -1.18 19.67
CA VAL A 40 12.07 -2.10 18.67
C VAL A 40 11.12 -2.05 17.49
N LEU A 41 11.57 -1.45 16.39
CA LEU A 41 10.81 -1.43 15.13
C LEU A 41 10.48 -2.86 14.69
N ASP A 42 9.21 -3.08 14.37
CA ASP A 42 8.65 -4.30 13.83
C ASP A 42 7.75 -4.03 12.61
N ILE A 43 7.19 -5.12 12.06
CA ILE A 43 6.44 -5.08 10.80
C ILE A 43 5.12 -4.27 10.88
N ASP A 44 4.62 -4.00 12.08
CA ASP A 44 3.35 -3.29 12.30
C ASP A 44 3.54 -1.80 12.62
N ASN A 45 4.79 -1.33 12.71
CA ASN A 45 5.08 0.10 12.79
C ASN A 45 4.68 0.86 11.52
N VAL A 46 4.45 2.15 11.67
CA VAL A 46 3.99 3.05 10.61
C VAL A 46 5.13 3.35 9.64
N PRO A 47 4.97 3.09 8.33
CA PRO A 47 5.98 3.45 7.34
C PRO A 47 6.12 4.98 7.25
N LEU A 48 7.31 5.46 6.89
CA LEU A 48 7.59 6.86 6.62
C LEU A 48 6.79 7.39 5.43
N HIS A 49 6.54 6.52 4.45
CA HIS A 49 5.81 6.83 3.23
C HIS A 49 4.77 5.74 2.97
N ASP A 50 3.61 6.13 2.46
CA ASP A 50 2.51 5.19 2.21
C ASP A 50 2.77 4.34 0.96
N HIS A 51 3.55 4.86 0.00
CA HIS A 51 3.77 4.23 -1.30
C HIS A 51 5.24 3.87 -1.53
N GLY A 52 5.48 2.71 -2.14
CA GLY A 52 6.84 2.24 -2.43
C GLY A 52 7.62 3.18 -3.35
N ILE A 53 6.92 3.89 -4.22
CA ILE A 53 7.53 4.82 -5.19
C ILE A 53 8.19 6.03 -4.51
N GLU A 54 7.74 6.39 -3.30
CA GLU A 54 8.23 7.56 -2.56
C GLU A 54 9.63 7.32 -1.95
N TYR A 55 10.04 6.06 -1.85
CA TYR A 55 11.38 5.66 -1.42
C TYR A 55 12.42 5.63 -2.56
N LEU A 56 12.02 5.90 -3.81
CA LEU A 56 12.89 5.75 -4.97
C LEU A 56 13.37 7.11 -5.50
N ASP A 57 14.68 7.23 -5.74
CA ASP A 57 15.26 8.34 -6.50
C ASP A 57 15.19 8.07 -8.01
N VAL A 58 13.97 7.92 -8.52
CA VAL A 58 13.67 7.73 -9.95
C VAL A 58 12.52 8.62 -10.37
N ASN A 59 12.39 8.86 -11.67
CA ASN A 59 11.26 9.59 -12.19
C ASN A 59 9.95 8.78 -11.98
N PRO A 60 8.99 9.26 -11.18
CA PRO A 60 7.77 8.51 -10.86
C PRO A 60 6.95 8.13 -12.09
N TRP A 61 6.95 8.99 -13.12
CA TRP A 61 6.24 8.77 -14.39
C TRP A 61 6.75 7.57 -15.19
N GLN A 62 7.93 7.04 -14.84
CA GLN A 62 8.52 5.88 -15.49
C GLN A 62 8.23 4.57 -14.74
N VAL A 63 7.78 4.62 -13.49
CA VAL A 63 7.54 3.43 -12.67
C VAL A 63 6.18 2.85 -13.01
N VAL A 64 6.14 1.56 -13.36
CA VAL A 64 4.89 0.83 -13.63
C VAL A 64 4.49 -0.08 -12.47
N ASN A 65 5.47 -0.50 -11.66
CA ASN A 65 5.23 -1.34 -10.50
C ASN A 65 6.23 -1.07 -9.39
N THR A 66 5.76 -1.19 -8.16
CA THR A 66 6.58 -1.33 -6.95
C THR A 66 6.15 -2.59 -6.21
N ARG A 67 7.07 -3.17 -5.45
CA ARG A 67 6.81 -4.30 -4.55
C ARG A 67 7.67 -4.14 -3.32
N VAL A 68 7.04 -3.81 -2.20
CA VAL A 68 7.68 -3.81 -0.88
C VAL A 68 7.47 -5.17 -0.24
N ILE A 69 8.54 -5.76 0.27
CA ILE A 69 8.55 -7.03 1.00
C ILE A 69 9.20 -6.79 2.36
N LEU A 70 8.41 -6.93 3.42
CA LEU A 70 8.88 -6.91 4.80
C LEU A 70 8.87 -8.34 5.34
N ARG A 71 9.97 -8.78 5.94
CA ARG A 71 10.11 -10.11 6.54
C ARG A 71 10.65 -10.00 7.96
N ASP A 72 9.88 -10.46 8.93
CA ASP A 72 10.36 -10.69 10.29
C ASP A 72 10.63 -12.18 10.48
N GLU A 73 11.91 -12.56 10.37
CA GLU A 73 12.35 -13.94 10.45
C GLU A 73 12.11 -14.56 11.83
N SER A 74 12.08 -13.74 12.88
CA SER A 74 11.89 -14.21 14.26
C SER A 74 10.44 -14.61 14.54
N LYS A 75 9.49 -13.93 13.89
CA LYS A 75 8.05 -14.19 14.01
C LYS A 75 7.51 -15.06 12.87
N GLY A 76 8.31 -15.29 11.82
CA GLY A 76 7.86 -15.96 10.59
C GLY A 76 6.78 -15.16 9.85
N LEU A 77 6.83 -13.82 9.95
CA LEU A 77 5.87 -12.92 9.30
C LEU A 77 6.46 -12.40 7.98
N GLU A 78 5.63 -12.35 6.94
CA GLU A 78 5.94 -11.63 5.70
C GLU A 78 4.76 -10.73 5.34
N ARG A 79 5.03 -9.47 5.07
CA ARG A 79 4.09 -8.54 4.45
C ARG A 79 4.60 -8.17 3.08
N ARG A 80 3.72 -8.28 2.08
CA ARG A 80 3.99 -7.86 0.71
C ARG A 80 2.96 -6.83 0.28
N ILE A 81 3.44 -5.71 -0.24
CA ILE A 81 2.62 -4.64 -0.82
C ILE A 81 3.10 -4.48 -2.26
N VAL A 82 2.23 -4.76 -3.22
CA VAL A 82 2.53 -4.60 -4.65
C VAL A 82 1.65 -3.48 -5.19
N GLU A 83 2.25 -2.52 -5.87
CA GLU A 83 1.50 -1.46 -6.55
C GLU A 83 1.70 -1.57 -8.05
N THR A 84 0.64 -1.28 -8.79
CA THR A 84 0.67 -1.12 -10.26
C THR A 84 0.14 0.25 -10.59
N PHE A 85 0.89 0.99 -11.39
CA PHE A 85 0.62 2.38 -11.74
C PHE A 85 0.16 2.48 -13.20
N TRP A 86 -0.85 3.31 -13.45
CA TRP A 86 -1.25 3.72 -14.80
C TRP A 86 -1.76 5.16 -14.78
N ASN A 87 -2.10 5.69 -15.95
CA ASN A 87 -2.49 7.09 -16.11
C ASN A 87 -1.44 8.03 -15.50
N ASP A 88 -0.19 7.82 -15.91
CA ASP A 88 0.95 8.58 -15.40
C ASP A 88 1.08 8.46 -13.85
N GLY A 89 0.74 7.32 -13.26
CA GLY A 89 0.82 7.11 -11.81
C GLY A 89 -0.24 7.84 -10.98
N ARG A 90 -1.20 8.51 -11.62
CA ARG A 90 -2.37 9.07 -10.93
C ARG A 90 -3.38 8.02 -10.51
N ASN A 91 -3.29 6.84 -11.12
CA ASN A 91 -4.11 5.70 -10.76
C ASN A 91 -3.21 4.56 -10.31
N ARG A 92 -3.64 3.85 -9.27
CA ARG A 92 -2.91 2.72 -8.73
C ARG A 92 -3.82 1.59 -8.27
N LEU A 93 -3.27 0.39 -8.35
CA LEU A 93 -3.83 -0.85 -7.85
C LEU A 93 -2.83 -1.39 -6.85
N ILE A 94 -3.24 -1.52 -5.61
CA ILE A 94 -2.41 -1.96 -4.49
C ILE A 94 -2.92 -3.33 -4.08
N GLU A 95 -2.05 -4.34 -4.07
CA GLU A 95 -2.30 -5.64 -3.47
C GLU A 95 -1.48 -5.76 -2.19
N ARG A 96 -2.15 -6.01 -1.07
CA ARG A 96 -1.49 -6.34 0.20
C ARG A 96 -1.73 -7.79 0.57
N THR A 97 -0.65 -8.48 0.92
CA THR A 97 -0.68 -9.86 1.40
C THR A 97 0.14 -9.96 2.69
N ASP A 98 -0.47 -10.48 3.76
CA ASP A 98 0.26 -10.80 4.99
C ASP A 98 0.24 -12.33 5.21
N MET A 99 1.42 -12.88 5.46
CA MET A 99 1.67 -14.31 5.69
C MET A 99 2.19 -14.53 7.10
N LEU A 100 1.74 -15.60 7.75
CA LEU A 100 2.31 -16.10 9.02
C LEU A 100 2.73 -17.56 8.83
N GLN A 101 4.02 -17.84 9.01
CA GLN A 101 4.60 -19.18 8.86
C GLN A 101 4.26 -19.81 7.50
N GLY A 102 4.27 -19.00 6.44
CA GLY A 102 3.95 -19.45 5.07
C GLY A 102 2.46 -19.62 4.78
N HIS A 103 1.57 -19.30 5.72
CA HIS A 103 0.12 -19.34 5.52
C HIS A 103 -0.46 -17.94 5.34
N LEU A 104 -1.35 -17.78 4.35
CA LEU A 104 -2.07 -16.53 4.10
C LEU A 104 -2.95 -16.16 5.30
N LYS A 105 -2.74 -14.97 5.85
CA LYS A 105 -3.53 -14.41 6.97
C LYS A 105 -4.39 -13.25 6.54
N TYR A 106 -3.87 -12.41 5.66
CA TYR A 106 -4.57 -11.24 5.16
C TYR A 106 -4.33 -11.07 3.68
N TRP A 107 -5.37 -10.68 2.96
CA TRP A 107 -5.30 -10.31 1.56
C TRP A 107 -6.30 -9.19 1.30
N GLU A 108 -5.83 -8.13 0.64
CA GLU A 108 -6.63 -6.99 0.23
C GLU A 108 -6.13 -6.47 -1.11
N VAL A 109 -7.07 -5.99 -1.92
CA VAL A 109 -6.81 -5.17 -3.10
C VAL A 109 -7.46 -3.81 -2.89
N ILE A 110 -6.69 -2.75 -3.12
CA ILE A 110 -7.14 -1.37 -3.07
C ILE A 110 -6.97 -0.78 -4.47
N THR A 111 -8.02 -0.21 -5.03
CA THR A 111 -7.91 0.65 -6.20
C THR A 111 -8.00 2.09 -5.75
N ASP A 112 -7.10 2.92 -6.23
CA ASP A 112 -7.11 4.38 -6.08
C ASP A 112 -7.05 4.95 -7.50
N VAL A 113 -8.16 5.53 -7.95
CA VAL A 113 -8.37 5.91 -9.35
C VAL A 113 -8.91 7.33 -9.42
N ARG A 114 -8.22 8.19 -10.17
CA ARG A 114 -8.74 9.51 -10.53
C ARG A 114 -9.82 9.38 -11.60
N ILE A 115 -11.04 9.78 -11.26
CA ILE A 115 -12.21 9.71 -12.13
C ILE A 115 -12.61 11.06 -12.72
N LEU A 116 -12.23 12.17 -12.07
CA LEU A 116 -12.42 13.54 -12.57
C LEU A 116 -11.17 14.38 -12.26
N GLU A 117 -10.86 15.35 -13.12
CA GLU A 117 -9.69 16.23 -12.96
C GLU A 117 -10.06 17.62 -12.41
N GLN A 118 -11.30 18.10 -12.61
CA GLN A 118 -11.76 19.42 -12.16
C GLN A 118 -13.25 19.40 -11.75
N PRO A 119 -13.56 19.38 -10.43
CA PRO A 119 -12.62 19.16 -9.32
C PRO A 119 -11.95 17.79 -9.43
N THR A 120 -10.77 17.61 -8.82
CA THR A 120 -10.15 16.29 -8.75
C THR A 120 -11.03 15.40 -7.90
N VAL A 121 -11.49 14.29 -8.46
CA VAL A 121 -12.21 13.26 -7.72
C VAL A 121 -11.47 11.94 -7.86
N THR A 122 -11.19 11.33 -6.72
CA THR A 122 -10.51 10.05 -6.60
C THR A 122 -11.47 9.03 -6.00
N GLU A 123 -11.65 7.90 -6.68
CA GLU A 123 -12.37 6.74 -6.18
C GLU A 123 -11.38 5.79 -5.49
N ILE A 124 -11.68 5.45 -4.24
CA ILE A 124 -10.95 4.43 -3.47
C ILE A 124 -11.89 3.27 -3.17
N LEU A 125 -11.59 2.10 -3.71
CA LEU A 125 -12.32 0.86 -3.44
C LEU A 125 -11.37 -0.15 -2.81
N ARG A 126 -11.73 -0.62 -1.61
CA ARG A 126 -11.00 -1.64 -0.86
C ARG A 126 -11.79 -2.94 -0.91
N VAL A 127 -11.18 -3.99 -1.40
CA VAL A 127 -11.78 -5.32 -1.53
C VAL A 127 -10.90 -6.32 -0.80
N GLY A 128 -11.50 -7.16 0.01
CA GLY A 128 -10.79 -8.23 0.71
C GLY A 128 -11.62 -9.48 0.81
N ARG A 129 -11.27 -10.35 1.76
CA ARG A 129 -12.03 -11.57 2.03
C ARG A 129 -12.70 -11.51 3.39
N LYS A 130 -14.03 -11.71 3.42
CA LYS A 130 -14.81 -11.92 4.64
C LYS A 130 -15.36 -13.34 4.60
N ASN A 131 -15.00 -14.17 5.59
CA ASN A 131 -15.36 -15.59 5.64
C ASN A 131 -15.02 -16.36 4.34
N GLY A 132 -13.86 -16.04 3.74
CA GLY A 132 -13.37 -16.67 2.51
C GLY A 132 -13.98 -16.13 1.21
N ILE A 133 -15.02 -15.30 1.28
CA ILE A 133 -15.71 -14.72 0.12
C ILE A 133 -15.19 -13.31 -0.14
N LEU A 134 -15.07 -12.93 -1.42
CA LEU A 134 -14.71 -11.58 -1.82
C LEU A 134 -15.77 -10.58 -1.34
N ALA A 135 -15.34 -9.53 -0.66
CA ALA A 135 -16.23 -8.52 -0.09
C ALA A 135 -15.63 -7.13 -0.24
N VAL A 136 -16.49 -6.14 -0.46
CA VAL A 136 -16.13 -4.72 -0.37
C VAL A 136 -15.94 -4.39 1.11
N LEU A 137 -14.74 -3.92 1.45
CA LEU A 137 -14.38 -3.49 2.80
C LEU A 137 -14.66 -2.00 3.01
N SER A 138 -14.40 -1.20 1.98
CA SER A 138 -14.69 0.23 1.95
C SER A 138 -14.81 0.70 0.51
N HIS A 139 -15.64 1.70 0.27
CA HIS A 139 -15.77 2.39 -1.01
C HIS A 139 -16.02 3.87 -0.74
N VAL A 140 -15.10 4.71 -1.18
CA VAL A 140 -15.04 6.13 -0.85
C VAL A 140 -14.69 6.95 -2.09
N PHE A 141 -15.29 8.12 -2.22
CA PHE A 141 -14.84 9.16 -3.14
C PHE A 141 -14.23 10.32 -2.35
N ILE A 142 -13.04 10.75 -2.74
CA ILE A 142 -12.36 11.93 -2.20
C ILE A 142 -12.40 13.02 -3.27
N THR A 143 -12.89 14.21 -2.90
CA THR A 143 -12.90 15.39 -3.77
C THR A 143 -11.96 16.44 -3.21
N ASP A 144 -10.99 16.88 -4.02
CA ASP A 144 -10.15 18.04 -3.70
C ASP A 144 -10.88 19.32 -4.14
N ASN A 145 -11.24 20.17 -3.18
CA ASN A 145 -11.95 21.42 -3.42
C ASN A 145 -10.97 22.55 -3.79
N GLU A 146 -11.46 23.57 -4.49
CA GLU A 146 -10.64 24.72 -4.91
C GLU A 146 -10.05 25.52 -3.73
N ASP A 147 -10.68 25.45 -2.56
CA ASP A 147 -10.20 26.09 -1.33
C ASP A 147 -9.09 25.29 -0.60
N GLY A 148 -8.66 24.16 -1.17
CA GLY A 148 -7.65 23.26 -0.61
C GLY A 148 -8.19 22.29 0.44
N SER A 149 -9.50 22.31 0.74
CA SER A 149 -10.13 21.31 1.59
C SER A 149 -10.41 20.01 0.82
N GLN A 150 -10.63 18.92 1.57
CA GLN A 150 -11.04 17.63 1.02
C GLN A 150 -12.42 17.25 1.54
N THR A 151 -13.28 16.76 0.65
CA THR A 151 -14.58 16.18 1.01
C THR A 151 -14.54 14.67 0.77
N GLU A 152 -15.02 13.91 1.73
CA GLU A 152 -15.15 12.46 1.64
C GLU A 152 -16.63 12.06 1.49
N LEU A 153 -16.93 11.22 0.50
CA LEU A 153 -18.23 10.58 0.34
C LEU A 153 -18.06 9.05 0.45
N GLN A 154 -18.57 8.48 1.54
CA GLN A 154 -18.60 7.03 1.72
C GLN A 154 -19.81 6.41 1.02
N VAL A 155 -19.57 5.39 0.20
CA VAL A 155 -20.63 4.57 -0.41
C VAL A 155 -20.99 3.46 0.55
N HIS A 156 -22.19 3.53 1.12
CA HIS A 156 -22.75 2.42 1.89
C HIS A 156 -23.32 1.38 0.92
N SER A 157 -22.83 0.14 1.00
CA SER A 157 -23.47 -0.98 0.32
C SER A 157 -24.65 -1.48 1.18
N ASP A 158 -25.88 -1.26 0.73
CA ASP A 158 -27.03 -1.97 1.27
C ASP A 158 -27.00 -3.43 0.78
N SER A 159 -26.42 -4.36 1.57
CA SER A 159 -26.66 -5.84 1.58
C SER A 159 -25.42 -6.61 2.09
N MET A 160 -25.46 -7.55 3.04
CA MET A 160 -26.57 -8.24 3.71
C MET A 160 -26.33 -8.30 5.23
N GLU A 161 -27.16 -7.61 6.01
CA GLU A 161 -27.57 -8.15 7.30
C GLU A 161 -28.62 -9.23 7.01
N GLY A 162 -28.32 -10.49 7.35
CA GLY A 162 -29.29 -11.59 7.39
C GLY A 162 -29.28 -12.56 6.22
N VAL A 163 -28.45 -13.62 6.33
CA VAL A 163 -28.84 -15.02 6.11
C VAL A 163 -28.17 -15.87 7.16
#